data_AF-A0A9X1XU05-F1
#
_entry.id   AF-A0A9X1XU05-F1
#
_cell.length_a   1.000
_cell.length_b   1.000
_cell.length_c   1.000
_cell.angle_alpha   90.00
_cell.angle_beta   90.00
_cell.angle_gamma   90.00
#
_symmetry.space_group_name_H-M   'P 1'
#
loop_
_entity.id
_entity.type
_entity.pdbx_description
1 polymer ?
#
loop_
_entity_poly.entity_id
_entity_poly.type
_entity_poly.pdbx_seq_one_letter_code
_entity_poly.pdbx_strand_id
1 'polypeptide(L)'
;KMMIPKVQFQDKTICFMADLLPTAGHLPLPYVMGYDTRPLLTLPEKEKFLREAAQNEYYLWLEHDAHNEVITVEETEKGVRLKEVFKTIDIIGK
;
A
#
# COMPACT_ATOMS: atom_id res chain seq x y z
N LYS A 1 2.87 -11.33 12.07
CA LYS A 1 3.68 -10.09 12.09
C LYS A 1 4.21 -9.88 10.69
N MET A 2 3.54 -9.02 9.94
CA MET A 2 3.99 -8.63 8.61
C MET A 2 5.25 -7.76 8.68
N MET A 3 6.05 -7.80 7.62
CA MET A 3 7.22 -6.96 7.44
C MET A 3 6.98 -6.14 6.17
N ILE A 4 6.93 -4.82 6.33
CA ILE A 4 6.76 -3.86 5.23
C ILE A 4 8.02 -2.99 5.25
N PRO A 5 8.96 -3.18 4.31
CA PRO A 5 10.12 -2.33 4.20
C PRO A 5 9.69 -0.88 3.97
N LYS A 6 10.08 0.01 4.88
CA LYS A 6 9.89 1.46 4.78
C LYS A 6 11.24 2.09 4.47
N VAL A 7 11.34 2.77 3.33
CA VAL A 7 12.55 3.46 2.88
C VAL A 7 12.27 4.95 2.86
N GLN A 8 13.06 5.73 3.59
CA GLN A 8 13.00 7.18 3.49
C GLN A 8 13.69 7.62 2.20
N PHE A 9 12.97 8.35 1.34
CA PHE A 9 13.50 8.90 0.11
C PHE A 9 13.06 10.36 0.00
N GLN A 10 14.03 11.27 0.09
CA GLN A 10 13.77 12.72 0.18
C GLN A 10 12.80 13.03 1.35
N ASP A 11 11.75 13.80 1.09
CA ASP A 11 10.71 14.18 2.06
C ASP A 11 9.59 13.14 2.21
N LYS A 12 9.65 12.02 1.48
CA LYS A 12 8.61 10.98 1.48
C LYS A 12 9.13 9.64 1.97
N THR A 13 8.22 8.81 2.47
CA THR A 13 8.49 7.41 2.83
C THR A 13 7.89 6.49 1.77
N ILE A 14 8.73 5.64 1.18
CA ILE A 14 8.33 4.61 0.22
C ILE A 14 8.18 3.28 0.96
N CYS A 15 7.02 2.64 0.81
CA CYS A 15 6.70 1.35 1.38
C CYS A 15 6.60 0.30 0.28
N PHE A 16 7.39 -0.77 0.39
CA PHE A 16 7.34 -1.91 -0.52
C PHE A 16 6.21 -2.84 -0.08
N MET A 17 5.20 -2.98 -0.92
CA MET A 17 3.96 -3.66 -0.54
C MET A 17 4.03 -5.16 -0.71
N ALA A 18 4.89 -5.63 -1.61
CA ALA A 18 5.01 -7.02 -1.99
C ALA A 18 3.61 -7.64 -2.14
N ASP A 19 3.40 -8.68 -1.36
CA ASP A 19 2.25 -9.55 -1.42
C ASP A 19 1.07 -9.06 -0.55
N LEU A 20 1.28 -8.08 0.34
CA LEU A 20 0.21 -7.53 1.18
C LEU A 20 -0.82 -6.73 0.38
N LEU A 21 -0.35 -6.03 -0.66
CA LEU A 21 -1.16 -5.24 -1.57
C LEU A 21 -0.59 -5.37 -2.99
N PRO A 22 -0.80 -6.50 -3.68
CA PRO A 22 -0.15 -6.76 -4.96
C PRO A 22 -0.58 -5.77 -6.05
N THR A 23 -1.85 -5.35 -6.01
CA THR A 23 -2.41 -4.38 -6.95
C THR A 23 -3.34 -3.40 -6.23
N ALA A 24 -3.61 -2.26 -6.86
CA ALA A 24 -4.53 -1.26 -6.30
C ALA A 24 -5.95 -1.84 -6.07
N GLY A 25 -6.33 -2.86 -6.85
CA GLY A 25 -7.57 -3.60 -6.66
C GLY A 25 -7.68 -4.31 -5.31
N HIS A 26 -6.57 -4.56 -4.61
CA HIS A 26 -6.52 -5.22 -3.30
C HIS A 26 -6.69 -4.23 -2.13
N LEU A 27 -6.93 -2.93 -2.37
CA LEU A 27 -7.16 -1.95 -1.31
C LEU A 27 -8.36 -2.27 -0.39
N PRO A 28 -9.51 -2.77 -0.90
CA PRO A 28 -10.60 -3.18 -0.03
C PRO A 28 -10.12 -4.21 1.00
N LEU A 29 -10.34 -3.93 2.30
CA LEU A 29 -9.88 -4.80 3.38
C LEU A 29 -10.25 -6.27 3.19
N PRO A 30 -11.47 -6.64 2.76
CA PRO A 30 -11.85 -8.05 2.59
C PRO A 30 -11.02 -8.82 1.56
N TYR A 31 -10.25 -8.13 0.71
CA TYR A 31 -9.42 -8.76 -0.31
C TYR A 31 -8.10 -9.17 0.32
N VAL A 32 -8.12 -10.40 0.82
CA VAL A 32 -6.98 -11.11 1.41
C VAL A 32 -6.37 -12.07 0.40
N MET A 33 -5.10 -12.41 0.62
CA MET A 33 -4.34 -13.23 -0.31
C MET A 33 -4.67 -14.71 -0.14
N GLY A 34 -4.80 -15.43 -1.26
CA GLY A 34 -5.19 -16.85 -1.24
C GLY A 34 -4.21 -17.79 -0.52
N TYR A 35 -2.96 -17.36 -0.35
CA TYR A 35 -1.94 -18.09 0.41
C TYR A 35 -1.87 -17.68 1.90
N ASP A 36 -2.65 -16.67 2.32
CA ASP A 36 -2.66 -16.24 3.71
C ASP A 36 -3.30 -17.32 4.60
N THR A 37 -2.51 -17.87 5.52
CA THR A 37 -2.96 -18.91 6.46
C THR A 37 -3.70 -18.34 7.67
N ARG A 38 -3.65 -17.02 7.89
CA ARG A 38 -4.22 -16.32 9.06
C ARG A 38 -4.89 -14.99 8.67
N PRO A 39 -5.90 -14.99 7.77
CA PRO A 39 -6.54 -13.78 7.27
C PRO A 39 -7.19 -12.92 8.38
N LEU A 40 -7.69 -13.56 9.45
CA LEU A 40 -8.26 -12.85 10.61
C LEU A 40 -7.23 -12.03 11.40
N LEU A 41 -5.93 -12.34 11.27
CA LEU A 41 -4.85 -11.54 11.85
C LEU A 41 -4.31 -10.51 10.85
N THR A 42 -4.26 -10.86 9.57
CA THR A 42 -3.75 -9.97 8.52
C THR A 42 -4.66 -8.77 8.29
N LEU A 43 -5.98 -8.95 8.35
CA LEU A 43 -6.96 -7.88 8.17
C LEU A 43 -6.72 -6.65 9.08
N PRO A 44 -6.65 -6.79 10.42
CA PRO A 44 -6.41 -5.64 11.29
C PRO A 44 -5.00 -5.06 11.15
N GLU A 45 -3.99 -5.89 10.85
CA GLU A 45 -2.63 -5.40 10.58
C GLU A 45 -2.59 -4.55 9.28
N LYS A 46 -3.28 -5.00 8.21
CA LYS A 46 -3.43 -4.28 6.94
C LYS A 46 -4.21 -2.99 7.11
N GLU A 47 -5.33 -3.02 7.83
CA GLU A 47 -6.12 -1.81 8.10
C GLU A 47 -5.29 -0.76 8.84
N LYS A 48 -4.58 -1.18 9.90
CA LYS A 48 -3.73 -0.29 10.66
C LYS A 48 -2.66 0.36 9.78
N PHE A 49 -2.00 -0.43 8.93
CA PHE A 49 -0.98 0.07 8.01
C PHE A 49 -1.56 1.04 6.96
N LEU A 50 -2.68 0.71 6.32
CA LEU A 50 -3.28 1.56 5.29
C LEU A 50 -3.73 2.91 5.85
N ARG A 51 -4.22 2.95 7.10
CA ARG A 51 -4.53 4.22 7.80
C ARG A 51 -3.28 5.02 8.10
N GLU A 52 -2.21 4.37 8.57
CA GLU A 52 -0.91 5.00 8.78
C GLU A 52 -0.37 5.61 7.47
N ALA A 53 -0.49 4.87 6.36
CA ALA A 53 -0.07 5.31 5.04
C ALA A 53 -0.86 6.53 4.55
N ALA A 54 -2.18 6.55 4.79
CA ALA A 54 -3.02 7.70 4.44
C ALA A 54 -2.66 8.95 5.27
N GLN A 55 -2.41 8.78 6.57
CA GLN A 55 -2.08 9.88 7.48
C GLN A 55 -0.70 10.50 7.21
N ASN A 56 0.29 9.67 6.87
CA ASN A 56 1.67 10.11 6.64
C ASN A 56 2.00 10.30 5.16
N GLU A 57 1.00 10.21 4.28
CA GLU A 57 1.14 10.35 2.83
C GLU A 57 2.28 9.49 2.24
N TYR A 58 2.32 8.21 2.63
CA TYR A 58 3.32 7.28 2.12
C TYR A 58 3.11 6.98 0.64
N TYR A 59 4.21 6.77 -0.07
CA TYR A 59 4.19 6.12 -1.37
C TYR A 59 4.17 4.62 -1.18
N LEU A 60 3.13 3.96 -1.70
CA LEU A 60 3.01 2.51 -1.71
C LEU A 60 3.47 2.01 -3.07
N TRP A 61 4.62 1.35 -3.13
CA TRP A 61 5.13 0.73 -4.36
C TRP A 61 4.48 -0.64 -4.50
N LEU A 62 3.73 -0.83 -5.60
CA LEU A 62 3.04 -2.07 -5.94
C LEU A 62 3.84 -2.84 -7.00
N GLU A 63 4.71 -3.74 -6.56
CA GLU A 63 5.66 -4.47 -7.43
C GLU A 63 4.97 -5.42 -8.42
N HIS A 64 3.70 -5.78 -8.15
CA HIS A 64 2.88 -6.68 -8.95
C HIS A 64 1.80 -5.95 -9.78
N ASP A 65 1.72 -4.62 -9.72
CA ASP A 65 0.75 -3.82 -10.48
C ASP A 65 1.41 -3.13 -11.68
N ALA A 66 1.16 -3.64 -12.88
CA ALA A 66 1.73 -3.07 -14.11
C ALA A 66 1.14 -1.69 -14.49
N HIS A 67 0.02 -1.30 -13.88
CA HIS A 67 -0.68 -0.06 -14.22
C HIS A 67 -0.54 1.00 -13.13
N ASN A 68 -0.56 0.59 -11.86
CA ASN A 68 -0.49 1.46 -10.69
C ASN A 68 0.82 1.21 -9.90
N GLU A 69 1.96 1.48 -10.54
CA GLU A 69 3.30 1.16 -10.00
C GLU A 69 3.54 1.74 -8.60
N VAL A 70 3.15 3.00 -8.39
CA VAL A 70 3.20 3.66 -7.08
C VAL A 70 1.88 4.36 -6.84
N ILE A 71 1.32 4.21 -5.64
CA ILE A 71 0.06 4.88 -5.25
C ILE A 71 0.19 5.63 -3.93
N THR A 72 -0.67 6.62 -3.74
CA THR A 72 -1.03 7.13 -2.41
C THR A 72 -2.45 6.74 -2.08
N VAL A 73 -2.78 6.79 -0.79
CA VAL A 73 -4.11 6.45 -0.29
C VAL A 73 -4.63 7.55 0.61
N GLU A 74 -5.94 7.62 0.76
CA GLU A 74 -6.62 8.56 1.66
C GLU A 74 -7.68 7.85 2.49
N GLU A 75 -7.98 8.41 3.67
CA GLU A 75 -9.05 7.92 4.51
C GLU A 75 -10.40 8.51 4.05
N THR A 76 -11.40 7.65 3.85
CA THR A 76 -12.76 8.05 3.48
C THR A 76 -13.76 7.46 4.47
N GLU A 77 -15.02 7.90 4.40
CA GLU A 77 -16.12 7.31 5.19
C GLU A 77 -16.30 5.80 4.97
N LYS A 78 -15.85 5.27 3.82
CA LYS A 78 -15.92 3.84 3.47
C LYS A 78 -14.58 3.11 3.70
N GLY A 79 -13.67 3.70 4.47
CA GLY A 79 -12.32 3.20 4.71
C GLY A 79 -11.29 3.75 3.72
N VAL A 80 -10.07 3.22 3.76
CA VAL A 80 -8.95 3.73 2.94
C VAL A 80 -9.20 3.46 1.45
N ARG A 81 -8.96 4.47 0.60
CA ARG A 81 -9.13 4.40 -0.87
C ARG A 81 -7.90 4.95 -1.60
N LEU A 82 -7.81 4.59 -2.88
CA LEU A 82 -6.81 5.12 -3.81
C LEU A 82 -6.99 6.64 -3.94
N LYS A 83 -5.90 7.40 -3.77
CA LYS A 83 -5.89 8.86 -3.93
C LYS A 83 -5.22 9.24 -5.26
N GLU A 84 -3.94 8.93 -5.41
CA GLU A 84 -3.16 9.25 -6.61
C GLU A 84 -2.34 8.04 -7.10
N VAL A 85 -2.01 8.04 -8.39
CA VAL A 85 -1.18 7.03 -9.06
C VAL A 85 0.00 7.71 -9.73
N PHE A 86 1.18 7.14 -9.57
CA PHE A 86 2.45 7.63 -10.12
C PHE A 86 3.18 6.52 -10.87
N LYS A 87 4.01 6.91 -11.83
CA LYS A 87 5.02 6.01 -12.39
C LYS A 87 6.25 6.02 -11.50
N THR A 88 6.93 4.88 -11.38
CA THR A 88 8.17 4.79 -10.59
C THR A 88 9.20 5.81 -11.09
N ILE A 89 9.30 6.02 -12.41
CA ILE A 89 10.23 6.98 -13.01
C ILE A 89 9.97 8.43 -12.57
N ASP A 90 8.72 8.79 -12.28
CA ASP A 90 8.38 10.14 -11.85
C ASP A 90 8.85 10.42 -10.41
N ILE A 91 9.03 9.37 -9.61
CA ILE A 91 9.45 9.44 -8.20
C ILE A 91 10.96 9.28 -8.03
N ILE A 92 11.57 8.25 -8.62
CA ILE A 92 13.00 7.92 -8.42
C ILE A 92 13.89 8.16 -9.63
N GLY A 93 13.33 8.56 -10.78
CA GLY A 93 14.07 8.78 -12.03
C GLY A 93 14.73 10.15 -12.16
N LYS A 94 14.69 10.98 -11.11
CA LYS A 94 15.36 12.29 -11.02
C LYS A 94 16.47 12.23 -9.98
#